data_AF-A0A2X2CRK6-F1
#
_entry.id   AF-A0A2X2CRK6-F1
#
_cell.length_a   1.000
_cell.length_b   1.000
_cell.length_c   1.000
_cell.angle_alpha   90.00
_cell.angle_beta   90.00
_cell.angle_gamma   90.00
#
_symmetry.space_group_name_H-M   'P 1'
#
loop_
_entity.id
_entity.type
_entity.pdbx_description
1 polymer ?
#
loop_
_entity_poly.entity_id
_entity_poly.type
_entity_poly.pdbx_seq_one_letter_code
_entity_poly.pdbx_strand_id
1 'polypeptide(L)'
;MSHRYLVIDSSAFTSPQLEAYLSARPKNRVIISDSTAVQLFQPEQWVTARNGLFKQYKDRIFFSDSSGPILQAELEGRKPSILAAPLTRAFNATIAAEGEEEARQLAYIHKNLLDIEDEYLANRKVFLNTLITHMSKALQDNPAVIQDRDAAIHLAAATAQRGLAKGFSPSLLDAPYSVFLKAYPLAARYVALLASLLVEHIQATGTAAKVNATAIIETFTQRDNVLIASLFDGLLSTDENTNAAFVALKQTLAVLSKVGAQSVH
;
A
#
# COMPACT_ATOMS: atom_id res chain seq x y z
N MET A 1 15.52 9.06 21.19
CA MET A 1 15.51 8.24 19.94
C MET A 1 14.15 7.55 19.81
N SER A 2 13.42 7.83 18.72
CA SER A 2 12.10 7.28 18.36
C SER A 2 12.17 5.81 17.92
N HIS A 3 11.03 5.12 17.92
CA HIS A 3 10.89 3.81 17.26
C HIS A 3 11.03 3.96 15.74
N ARG A 4 11.48 2.89 15.07
CA ARG A 4 11.53 2.78 13.62
C ARG A 4 10.69 1.58 13.17
N TYR A 5 9.80 1.77 12.22
CA TYR A 5 8.85 0.79 11.71
C TYR A 5 9.12 0.51 10.22
N LEU A 6 9.54 -0.71 9.91
CA LEU A 6 9.62 -1.17 8.52
C LEU A 6 8.45 -2.12 8.24
N VAL A 7 7.79 -1.94 7.11
CA VAL A 7 6.85 -2.93 6.59
C VAL A 7 7.66 -4.07 5.99
N ILE A 8 7.24 -5.30 6.25
CA ILE A 8 7.85 -6.50 5.67
C ILE A 8 6.82 -7.24 4.82
N ASP A 9 7.28 -7.86 3.74
CA ASP A 9 6.48 -8.81 2.98
C ASP A 9 6.87 -10.25 3.33
N SER A 10 6.24 -11.23 2.67
CA SER A 10 6.47 -12.65 2.94
C SER A 10 7.89 -13.12 2.62
N SER A 11 8.57 -12.47 1.67
CA SER A 11 9.95 -12.79 1.32
C SER A 11 10.92 -12.52 2.48
N ALA A 12 10.55 -11.60 3.38
CA ALA A 12 11.37 -11.19 4.50
C ALA A 12 11.23 -12.08 5.75
N PHE A 13 10.20 -12.92 5.86
CA PHE A 13 9.85 -13.64 7.11
C PHE A 13 11.00 -14.47 7.70
N THR A 14 11.83 -15.04 6.83
CA THR A 14 12.98 -15.88 7.20
C THR A 14 14.31 -15.27 6.74
N SER A 15 14.29 -14.03 6.27
CA SER A 15 15.48 -13.40 5.69
C SER A 15 16.51 -13.04 6.78
N PRO A 16 17.82 -13.19 6.49
CA PRO A 16 18.88 -12.71 7.39
C PRO A 16 18.85 -11.18 7.55
N GLN A 17 18.26 -10.47 6.58
CA GLN A 17 18.08 -9.02 6.62
C GLN A 17 17.11 -8.60 7.74
N LEU A 18 16.04 -9.36 7.95
CA LEU A 18 15.10 -9.13 9.05
C LEU A 18 15.78 -9.30 10.42
N GLU A 19 16.59 -10.35 10.57
CA GLU A 19 17.36 -10.58 11.79
C GLU A 19 18.35 -9.44 12.05
N ALA A 20 19.12 -9.05 11.04
CA ALA A 20 20.07 -7.94 11.13
C ALA A 20 19.36 -6.64 11.53
N TYR A 21 18.18 -6.37 10.95
CA TYR A 21 17.37 -5.20 11.31
C TYR A 21 16.88 -5.25 12.77
N LEU A 22 16.29 -6.36 13.21
CA LEU A 22 15.73 -6.47 14.56
C LEU A 22 16.81 -6.53 15.66
N SER A 23 17.97 -7.12 15.38
CA SER A 23 19.10 -7.20 16.31
C SER A 23 19.86 -5.88 16.44
N ALA A 24 19.94 -5.08 15.37
CA ALA A 24 20.72 -3.84 15.35
C ALA A 24 20.28 -2.82 16.42
N ARG A 25 18.97 -2.73 16.72
CA ARG A 25 18.45 -1.79 17.73
C ARG A 25 17.23 -2.35 18.47
N PRO A 26 17.17 -2.23 19.82
CA PRO A 26 16.00 -2.65 20.60
C PRO A 26 14.68 -1.96 20.25
N LYS A 27 14.73 -0.79 19.59
CA LYS A 27 13.58 0.03 19.19
C LYS A 27 13.12 -0.20 17.74
N ASN A 28 13.81 -1.04 16.98
CA ASN A 28 13.36 -1.42 15.65
C ASN A 28 12.12 -2.30 15.77
N ARG A 29 11.13 -2.04 14.91
CA ARG A 29 9.83 -2.71 14.84
C ARG A 29 9.52 -3.04 13.39
N VAL A 30 8.70 -4.07 13.20
CA VAL A 30 8.18 -4.45 11.88
C VAL A 30 6.67 -4.43 11.87
N ILE A 31 6.13 -4.10 10.69
CA ILE A 31 4.71 -4.09 10.38
C ILE A 31 4.44 -5.14 9.31
N ILE A 32 3.38 -5.92 9.49
CA ILE A 32 2.87 -6.88 8.50
C ILE A 32 1.46 -6.42 8.13
N SER A 33 1.23 -6.09 6.85
CA SER A 33 -0.11 -5.77 6.36
C SER A 33 -1.01 -7.00 6.38
N ASP A 34 -2.32 -6.85 6.50
CA ASP A 34 -3.26 -7.98 6.44
C ASP A 34 -3.08 -8.83 5.17
N SER A 35 -2.86 -8.17 4.02
CA SER A 35 -2.55 -8.81 2.73
C SER A 35 -1.31 -9.71 2.78
N THR A 36 -0.34 -9.36 3.62
CA THR A 36 0.87 -10.16 3.89
C THR A 36 0.63 -11.18 5.01
N ALA A 37 -0.21 -10.84 5.99
CA ALA A 37 -0.55 -11.70 7.11
C ALA A 37 -1.26 -12.98 6.66
N VAL A 38 -2.11 -12.90 5.63
CA VAL A 38 -2.72 -14.08 4.97
C VAL A 38 -1.66 -15.11 4.58
N GLN A 39 -0.48 -14.66 4.12
CA GLN A 39 0.65 -15.54 3.77
C GLN A 39 1.38 -16.05 5.00
N LEU A 40 1.57 -15.21 6.03
CA LEU A 40 2.20 -15.59 7.30
C LEU A 40 1.46 -16.75 7.98
N PHE A 41 0.13 -16.69 7.99
CA PHE A 41 -0.70 -17.66 8.70
C PHE A 41 -1.05 -18.90 7.84
N GLN A 42 -0.43 -19.05 6.66
CA GLN A 42 -0.44 -20.33 5.96
C GLN A 42 0.36 -21.37 6.75
N PRO A 43 -0.05 -22.65 6.79
CA PRO A 43 0.55 -23.66 7.68
C PRO A 43 2.08 -23.74 7.59
N GLU A 44 2.64 -23.82 6.37
CA GLU A 44 4.08 -23.97 6.15
C GLU A 44 4.87 -22.72 6.58
N GLN A 45 4.33 -21.53 6.28
CA GLN A 45 4.96 -20.27 6.62
C GLN A 45 4.88 -19.97 8.11
N TRP A 46 3.74 -20.27 8.73
CA TRP A 46 3.52 -20.08 10.15
C TRP A 46 4.51 -20.89 10.98
N VAL A 47 4.65 -22.19 10.69
CA VAL A 47 5.58 -23.06 11.41
C VAL A 47 7.02 -22.54 11.32
N THR A 48 7.43 -22.10 10.14
CA THR A 48 8.77 -21.58 9.90
C THR A 48 9.01 -20.25 10.62
N ALA A 49 8.09 -19.30 10.47
CA ALA A 49 8.18 -17.98 11.11
C ALA A 49 8.14 -18.11 12.64
N ARG A 50 7.18 -18.87 13.17
CA ARG A 50 6.99 -19.10 14.60
C ARG A 50 8.23 -19.68 15.25
N ASN A 51 8.86 -20.69 14.65
CA ASN A 51 10.03 -21.31 15.26
C ASN A 51 11.33 -20.51 15.05
N GLY A 52 11.29 -19.46 14.23
CA GLY A 52 12.41 -18.58 13.97
C GLY A 52 12.30 -17.21 14.66
N LEU A 53 12.58 -16.16 13.88
CA LEU A 53 12.70 -14.78 14.36
C LEU A 53 11.44 -14.27 15.06
N PHE A 54 10.27 -14.77 14.70
CA PHE A 54 9.01 -14.22 15.20
C PHE A 54 8.76 -14.59 16.66
N LYS A 55 9.22 -15.76 17.13
CA LYS A 55 9.18 -16.11 18.55
C LYS A 55 10.18 -15.32 19.37
N GLN A 56 11.37 -15.07 18.83
CA GLN A 56 12.40 -14.26 19.50
C GLN A 56 12.00 -12.78 19.63
N TYR A 57 11.36 -12.23 18.59
CA TYR A 57 11.05 -10.80 18.49
C TYR A 57 9.56 -10.47 18.51
N LYS A 58 8.71 -11.36 19.05
CA LYS A 58 7.23 -11.23 19.03
C LYS A 58 6.71 -9.85 19.45
N ASP A 59 7.30 -9.25 20.49
CA ASP A 59 6.88 -7.94 21.03
C ASP A 59 7.30 -6.75 20.12
N ARG A 60 7.95 -7.05 18.98
CA ARG A 60 8.39 -6.08 17.98
C ARG A 60 7.67 -6.21 16.65
N ILE A 61 6.74 -7.15 16.55
CA ILE A 61 5.94 -7.44 15.35
C ILE A 61 4.55 -6.88 15.57
N PHE A 62 4.10 -6.05 14.63
CA PHE A 62 2.77 -5.47 14.62
C PHE A 62 2.11 -5.74 13.29
N PHE A 63 0.78 -5.65 13.30
CA PHE A 63 -0.02 -5.79 12.10
C PHE A 63 -0.68 -4.46 11.74
N SER A 64 -0.95 -4.26 10.47
CA SER A 64 -1.69 -3.12 9.95
C SER A 64 -2.81 -3.60 9.04
N ASP A 65 -3.90 -2.85 9.04
CA ASP A 65 -4.94 -3.04 8.04
C ASP A 65 -4.35 -2.96 6.63
N SER A 66 -4.94 -3.67 5.67
CA SER A 66 -4.59 -3.48 4.25
C SER A 66 -4.87 -2.04 3.81
N SER A 67 -4.33 -1.63 2.66
CA SER A 67 -4.47 -0.24 2.22
C SER A 67 -5.93 0.15 1.93
N GLY A 68 -6.79 -0.85 1.83
CA GLY A 68 -8.19 -0.70 1.56
C GLY A 68 -9.05 -0.09 2.67
N PRO A 69 -9.22 -0.77 3.81
CA PRO A 69 -9.95 -0.24 4.96
C PRO A 69 -9.38 1.11 5.44
N ILE A 70 -8.06 1.29 5.36
CA ILE A 70 -7.40 2.57 5.68
C ILE A 70 -7.87 3.67 4.74
N LEU A 71 -7.93 3.40 3.43
CA LEU A 71 -8.40 4.38 2.44
C LEU A 71 -9.87 4.73 2.70
N GLN A 72 -10.72 3.74 2.96
CA GLN A 72 -12.13 3.99 3.25
C GLN A 72 -12.30 4.89 4.48
N ALA A 73 -11.61 4.58 5.58
CA ALA A 73 -11.64 5.42 6.77
C ALA A 73 -11.16 6.85 6.49
N GLU A 74 -10.08 7.01 5.72
CA GLU A 74 -9.54 8.30 5.33
C GLU A 74 -10.53 9.13 4.50
N LEU A 75 -11.17 8.53 3.50
CA LEU A 75 -12.15 9.20 2.64
C LEU A 75 -13.46 9.56 3.38
N GLU A 76 -13.83 8.78 4.40
CA GLU A 76 -14.95 9.08 5.30
C GLU A 76 -14.61 10.14 6.37
N GLY A 77 -13.37 10.66 6.38
CA GLY A 77 -12.91 11.64 7.37
C GLY A 77 -12.69 11.05 8.76
N ARG A 78 -12.67 9.72 8.89
CA ARG A 78 -12.32 9.02 10.13
C ARG A 78 -10.80 8.96 10.24
N LYS A 79 -10.29 9.01 11.48
CA LYS A 79 -8.86 8.77 11.73
C LYS A 79 -8.59 7.27 11.51
N PRO A 80 -7.81 6.86 10.49
CA PRO A 80 -7.58 5.46 10.25
C PRO A 80 -6.78 4.84 11.39
N SER A 81 -7.20 3.67 11.87
CA SER A 81 -6.37 2.84 12.74
C SER A 81 -5.36 2.12 11.85
N ILE A 82 -4.19 2.72 11.64
CA ILE A 82 -3.16 2.11 10.79
C ILE A 82 -2.67 0.78 11.41
N LEU A 83 -2.75 0.62 12.73
CA LEU A 83 -2.37 -0.62 13.40
C LEU A 83 -3.61 -1.50 13.67
N ALA A 84 -3.51 -2.77 13.27
CA ALA A 84 -4.46 -3.82 13.56
C ALA A 84 -4.16 -4.40 14.96
N ALA A 85 -4.56 -3.67 16.01
CA ALA A 85 -4.32 -4.07 17.39
C ALA A 85 -4.93 -5.44 17.75
N PRO A 86 -6.16 -5.81 17.29
CA PRO A 86 -6.70 -7.15 17.51
C PRO A 86 -5.83 -8.26 16.92
N LEU A 87 -5.36 -8.11 15.68
CA LEU A 87 -4.49 -9.08 15.01
C LEU A 87 -3.12 -9.20 15.68
N THR A 88 -2.55 -8.08 16.11
CA THR A 88 -1.30 -8.09 16.89
C THR A 88 -1.45 -8.85 18.22
N ARG A 89 -2.57 -8.68 18.92
CA ARG A 89 -2.83 -9.42 20.17
C ARG A 89 -3.04 -10.90 19.91
N ALA A 90 -3.82 -11.25 18.89
CA ALA A 90 -4.05 -12.64 18.51
C ALA A 90 -2.73 -13.32 18.12
N PHE A 91 -1.90 -12.70 17.28
CA PHE A 91 -0.56 -13.18 16.94
C PHE A 91 0.30 -13.49 18.16
N ASN A 92 0.38 -12.56 19.12
CA ASN A 92 1.17 -12.76 20.33
C ASN A 92 0.63 -13.92 21.19
N ALA A 93 -0.70 -14.10 21.25
CA ALA A 93 -1.31 -15.24 21.90
C ALA A 93 -0.98 -16.55 21.17
N THR A 94 -1.06 -16.57 19.83
CA THR A 94 -0.76 -17.74 19.00
C THR A 94 0.71 -18.16 19.11
N ILE A 95 1.66 -17.21 19.14
CA ILE A 95 3.10 -17.51 19.31
C ILE A 95 3.35 -18.24 20.65
N ALA A 96 2.61 -17.88 21.70
CA ALA A 96 2.75 -18.45 23.04
C ALA A 96 1.90 -19.72 23.26
N ALA A 97 0.89 -19.97 22.44
CA ALA A 97 0.01 -21.13 22.53
C ALA A 97 0.67 -22.40 21.97
N GLU A 98 0.20 -23.58 22.37
CA GLU A 98 0.63 -24.87 21.85
C GLU A 98 -0.56 -25.81 21.62
N GLY A 99 -0.40 -26.77 20.71
CA GLY A 99 -1.39 -27.84 20.47
C GLY A 99 -2.76 -27.29 20.05
N GLU A 100 -3.80 -27.71 20.74
CA GLU A 100 -5.19 -27.34 20.42
C GLU A 100 -5.46 -25.84 20.57
N GLU A 101 -4.83 -25.17 21.55
CA GLU A 101 -5.01 -23.73 21.75
C GLU A 101 -4.44 -22.93 20.58
N GLU A 102 -3.30 -23.34 20.02
CA GLU A 102 -2.74 -22.73 18.83
C GLU A 102 -3.68 -22.88 17.63
N ALA A 103 -4.21 -24.08 17.41
CA ALA A 103 -5.16 -24.33 16.32
C ALA A 103 -6.41 -23.44 16.47
N ARG A 104 -6.90 -23.25 17.70
CA ARG A 104 -8.03 -22.37 18.02
C ARG A 104 -7.71 -20.90 17.71
N GLN A 105 -6.54 -20.42 18.07
CA GLN A 105 -6.11 -19.05 17.79
C GLN A 105 -5.91 -18.80 16.30
N LEU A 106 -5.31 -19.74 15.57
CA LEU A 106 -5.17 -19.66 14.11
C LEU A 106 -6.54 -19.63 13.43
N ALA A 107 -7.47 -20.49 13.84
CA ALA A 107 -8.83 -20.48 13.32
C ALA A 107 -9.55 -19.16 13.61
N TYR A 108 -9.36 -18.58 14.81
CA TYR A 108 -9.89 -17.26 15.15
C TYR A 108 -9.33 -16.17 14.24
N ILE A 109 -8.00 -16.14 14.02
CA ILE A 109 -7.33 -15.20 13.13
C ILE A 109 -7.90 -15.29 11.70
N HIS A 110 -7.93 -16.49 11.12
CA HIS A 110 -8.42 -16.71 9.76
C HIS A 110 -9.90 -16.31 9.61
N LYS A 111 -10.74 -16.65 10.57
CA LYS A 111 -12.19 -16.42 10.47
C LYS A 111 -12.63 -15.00 10.82
N ASN A 112 -11.92 -14.29 11.70
CA ASN A 112 -12.43 -13.04 12.29
C ASN A 112 -11.52 -11.84 12.05
N LEU A 113 -10.26 -12.05 11.66
CA LEU A 113 -9.26 -10.97 11.61
C LEU A 113 -8.58 -10.81 10.24
N LEU A 114 -8.60 -11.84 9.39
CA LEU A 114 -8.04 -11.80 8.04
C LEU A 114 -9.09 -11.87 6.93
N ASP A 115 -10.37 -11.92 7.29
CA ASP A 115 -11.45 -12.00 6.32
C ASP A 115 -11.58 -10.64 5.61
N ILE A 116 -11.01 -10.55 4.42
CA ILE A 116 -11.18 -9.41 3.53
C ILE A 116 -12.47 -9.70 2.77
N GLU A 117 -13.58 -9.10 3.22
CA GLU A 117 -14.90 -9.29 2.61
C GLU A 117 -14.83 -9.18 1.08
N ASP A 118 -15.39 -10.15 0.34
CA ASP A 118 -15.41 -10.14 -1.14
C ASP A 118 -16.01 -8.85 -1.71
N GLU A 119 -16.99 -8.27 -1.00
CA GLU A 119 -17.60 -6.99 -1.33
C GLU A 119 -16.58 -5.84 -1.29
N TYR A 120 -15.65 -5.87 -0.35
CA TYR A 120 -14.58 -4.89 -0.24
C TYR A 120 -13.67 -4.92 -1.48
N LEU A 121 -13.25 -6.10 -1.91
CA LEU A 121 -12.40 -6.27 -3.11
C LEU A 121 -13.13 -5.83 -4.39
N ALA A 122 -14.41 -6.17 -4.50
CA ALA A 122 -15.26 -5.73 -5.62
C ALA A 122 -15.39 -4.19 -5.66
N ASN A 123 -15.67 -3.56 -4.52
CA ASN A 123 -15.78 -2.10 -4.42
C ASN A 123 -14.45 -1.41 -4.73
N ARG A 124 -13.32 -1.94 -4.25
CA ARG A 124 -11.98 -1.44 -4.58
C ARG A 124 -11.72 -1.52 -6.09
N LYS A 125 -12.08 -2.62 -6.74
CA LYS A 125 -11.93 -2.78 -8.19
C LYS A 125 -12.75 -1.75 -8.96
N VAL A 126 -14.01 -1.53 -8.58
CA VAL A 126 -14.86 -0.50 -9.18
C VAL A 126 -14.23 0.88 -9.03
N PHE A 127 -13.81 1.22 -7.81
CA PHE A 127 -13.15 2.50 -7.51
C PHE A 127 -11.90 2.73 -8.36
N LEU A 128 -10.98 1.76 -8.42
CA LEU A 128 -9.77 1.85 -9.24
C LEU A 128 -10.09 1.99 -10.72
N ASN A 129 -11.08 1.25 -11.22
CA ASN A 129 -11.50 1.32 -12.62
C ASN A 129 -12.06 2.70 -13.00
N THR A 130 -12.82 3.33 -12.10
CA THR A 130 -13.29 4.72 -12.27
C THR A 130 -12.11 5.67 -12.39
N LEU A 131 -11.11 5.57 -11.51
CA LEU A 131 -9.92 6.42 -11.58
C LEU A 131 -9.14 6.19 -12.88
N ILE A 132 -8.88 4.94 -13.27
CA ILE A 132 -8.18 4.60 -14.52
C ILE A 132 -8.92 5.21 -15.72
N THR A 133 -10.25 5.10 -15.76
CA THR A 133 -11.06 5.64 -16.85
C THR A 133 -10.87 7.14 -17.00
N HIS A 134 -10.94 7.90 -15.91
CA HIS A 134 -10.75 9.36 -15.95
C HIS A 134 -9.31 9.76 -16.29
N MET A 135 -8.32 9.11 -15.68
CA MET A 135 -6.90 9.35 -15.97
C MET A 135 -6.58 9.05 -17.44
N SER A 136 -7.01 7.90 -17.95
CA SER A 136 -6.80 7.47 -19.33
C SER A 136 -7.44 8.44 -20.31
N LYS A 137 -8.68 8.87 -20.05
CA LYS A 137 -9.35 9.86 -20.89
C LYS A 137 -8.59 11.19 -20.95
N ALA A 138 -8.09 11.68 -19.81
CA ALA A 138 -7.28 12.90 -19.79
C ALA A 138 -5.99 12.77 -20.62
N LEU A 139 -5.32 11.60 -20.59
CA LEU A 139 -4.15 11.32 -21.41
C LEU A 139 -4.49 11.19 -22.91
N GLN A 140 -5.61 10.57 -23.25
CA GLN A 140 -6.10 10.47 -24.64
C GLN A 140 -6.35 11.86 -25.24
N ASP A 141 -6.90 12.78 -24.45
CA ASP A 141 -7.19 14.15 -24.88
C ASP A 141 -5.92 15.02 -25.01
N ASN A 142 -4.78 14.54 -24.49
CA ASN A 142 -3.50 15.26 -24.47
C ASN A 142 -2.34 14.36 -24.95
N PRO A 143 -2.37 13.87 -26.21
CA PRO A 143 -1.42 12.86 -26.69
C PRO A 143 0.04 13.34 -26.71
N ALA A 144 0.28 14.66 -26.84
CA ALA A 144 1.62 15.24 -26.78
C ALA A 144 2.28 15.04 -25.41
N VAL A 145 1.49 15.00 -24.33
CA VAL A 145 1.99 14.85 -22.95
C VAL A 145 2.53 13.43 -22.70
N ILE A 146 2.04 12.42 -23.42
CA ILE A 146 2.42 11.01 -23.21
C ILE A 146 3.91 10.76 -23.46
N GLN A 147 4.56 11.58 -24.29
CA GLN A 147 6.00 11.47 -24.60
C GLN A 147 6.89 11.86 -23.41
N ASP A 148 6.38 12.67 -22.49
CA ASP A 148 7.05 13.01 -21.24
C ASP A 148 6.42 12.24 -20.08
N ARG A 149 7.18 11.30 -19.51
CA ARG A 149 6.71 10.43 -18.43
C ARG A 149 6.22 11.22 -17.22
N ASP A 150 6.95 12.24 -16.81
CA ASP A 150 6.64 13.01 -15.61
C ASP A 150 5.40 13.87 -15.86
N ALA A 151 5.31 14.51 -17.03
CA ALA A 151 4.13 15.29 -17.42
C ALA A 151 2.86 14.42 -17.52
N ALA A 152 2.98 13.20 -18.06
CA ALA A 152 1.88 12.24 -18.12
C ALA A 152 1.43 11.78 -16.73
N ILE A 153 2.37 11.49 -15.83
CA ILE A 153 2.08 11.17 -14.43
C ILE A 153 1.37 12.34 -13.74
N HIS A 154 1.84 13.57 -13.93
CA HIS A 154 1.21 14.77 -13.38
C HIS A 154 -0.24 14.94 -13.86
N LEU A 155 -0.47 14.84 -15.17
CA LEU A 155 -1.81 15.00 -15.74
C LEU A 155 -2.77 13.93 -15.21
N ALA A 156 -2.36 12.65 -15.23
CA ALA A 156 -3.17 11.56 -14.71
C ALA A 156 -3.47 11.75 -13.21
N ALA A 157 -2.45 12.02 -12.39
CA ALA A 157 -2.61 12.19 -10.96
C ALA A 157 -3.52 13.39 -10.62
N ALA A 158 -3.34 14.53 -11.29
CA ALA A 158 -4.16 15.72 -11.06
C ALA A 158 -5.64 15.48 -11.40
N THR A 159 -5.92 14.76 -12.50
CA THR A 159 -7.30 14.39 -12.87
C THR A 159 -7.96 13.52 -11.81
N ALA A 160 -7.26 12.49 -11.32
CA ALA A 160 -7.81 11.62 -10.28
C ALA A 160 -7.95 12.34 -8.93
N GLN A 161 -6.96 13.15 -8.53
CA GLN A 161 -7.04 13.98 -7.33
C GLN A 161 -8.28 14.88 -7.37
N ARG A 162 -8.51 15.60 -8.48
CA ARG A 162 -9.69 16.45 -8.65
C ARG A 162 -11.00 15.68 -8.50
N GLY A 163 -11.08 14.49 -9.10
CA GLY A 163 -12.23 13.60 -8.98
C GLY A 163 -12.50 13.21 -7.52
N LEU A 164 -11.46 12.81 -6.78
CA LEU A 164 -11.57 12.48 -5.36
C LEU A 164 -11.92 13.70 -4.51
N ALA A 165 -11.22 14.82 -4.68
CA ALA A 165 -11.48 16.05 -3.95
C ALA A 165 -12.92 16.53 -4.14
N LYS A 166 -13.47 16.46 -5.35
CA LYS A 166 -14.88 16.81 -5.60
C LYS A 166 -15.85 15.99 -4.76
N GLY A 167 -15.56 14.71 -4.52
CA GLY A 167 -16.41 13.81 -3.73
C GLY A 167 -16.25 13.96 -2.22
N PHE A 168 -15.01 14.17 -1.75
CA PHE A 168 -14.69 14.03 -0.32
C PHE A 168 -14.18 15.32 0.35
N SER A 169 -13.61 16.25 -0.41
CA SER A 169 -13.13 17.54 0.11
C SER A 169 -13.03 18.59 -0.99
N PRO A 170 -14.15 19.28 -1.32
CA PRO A 170 -14.19 20.27 -2.40
C PRO A 170 -13.16 21.39 -2.25
N SER A 171 -12.75 21.70 -1.01
CA SER A 171 -11.70 22.68 -0.71
C SER A 171 -10.31 22.33 -1.29
N LEU A 172 -10.08 21.06 -1.63
CA LEU A 172 -8.81 20.57 -2.17
C LEU A 172 -8.82 20.36 -3.70
N LEU A 173 -9.88 20.79 -4.39
CA LEU A 173 -10.05 20.55 -5.84
C LEU A 173 -8.82 20.99 -6.64
N ASP A 174 -8.32 22.19 -6.36
CA ASP A 174 -7.15 22.78 -7.03
C ASP A 174 -5.95 22.91 -6.09
N ALA A 175 -5.95 22.18 -4.98
CA ALA A 175 -4.82 22.19 -4.07
C ALA A 175 -3.60 21.54 -4.73
N PRO A 176 -2.37 22.04 -4.48
CA PRO A 176 -1.16 21.34 -4.89
C PRO A 176 -1.15 19.91 -4.38
N TYR A 177 -0.59 18.99 -5.15
CA TYR A 177 -0.56 17.57 -4.79
C TYR A 177 0.08 17.33 -3.42
N SER A 178 1.08 18.13 -3.02
CA SER A 178 1.70 18.08 -1.70
C SER A 178 0.72 18.41 -0.55
N VAL A 179 -0.24 19.31 -0.79
CA VAL A 179 -1.31 19.63 0.17
C VAL A 179 -2.32 18.49 0.23
N PHE A 180 -2.70 17.94 -0.92
CA PHE A 180 -3.58 16.76 -0.96
C PHE A 180 -2.95 15.55 -0.27
N LEU A 181 -1.66 15.28 -0.52
CA LEU A 181 -0.88 14.23 0.14
C LEU A 181 -0.80 14.41 1.66
N LYS A 182 -0.83 15.64 2.17
CA LYS A 182 -0.86 15.89 3.61
C LYS A 182 -2.24 15.64 4.21
N ALA A 183 -3.31 15.97 3.49
CA ALA A 183 -4.68 15.83 3.96
C ALA A 183 -5.21 14.39 3.83
N TYR A 184 -4.90 13.73 2.71
CA TYR A 184 -5.32 12.38 2.33
C TYR A 184 -4.10 11.55 1.94
N PRO A 185 -3.21 11.21 2.89
CA PRO A 185 -1.94 10.57 2.60
C PRO A 185 -2.05 9.26 1.84
N LEU A 186 -3.03 8.41 2.13
CA LEU A 186 -3.18 7.14 1.43
C LEU A 186 -3.88 7.30 0.08
N ALA A 187 -4.94 8.10 -0.02
CA ALA A 187 -5.61 8.38 -1.28
C ALA A 187 -4.65 9.01 -2.31
N ALA A 188 -3.78 9.92 -1.87
CA ALA A 188 -2.72 10.46 -2.71
C ALA A 188 -1.79 9.34 -3.19
N ARG A 189 -1.26 8.49 -2.30
CA ARG A 189 -0.39 7.36 -2.68
C ARG A 189 -1.07 6.38 -3.65
N TYR A 190 -2.37 6.13 -3.47
CA TYR A 190 -3.19 5.39 -4.43
C TYR A 190 -3.16 6.04 -5.80
N VAL A 191 -3.44 7.34 -5.88
CA VAL A 191 -3.40 8.12 -7.11
C VAL A 191 -2.01 8.08 -7.77
N ALA A 192 -0.93 8.24 -6.99
CA ALA A 192 0.43 8.18 -7.50
C ALA A 192 0.77 6.81 -8.09
N LEU A 193 0.52 5.73 -7.35
CA LEU A 193 0.80 4.38 -7.81
C LEU A 193 0.00 4.05 -9.07
N LEU A 194 -1.30 4.39 -9.08
CA LEU A 194 -2.18 4.11 -10.21
C LEU A 194 -1.78 4.91 -11.46
N ALA A 195 -1.44 6.19 -11.30
CA ALA A 195 -0.95 7.03 -12.39
C ALA A 195 0.36 6.48 -12.98
N SER A 196 1.30 6.06 -12.12
CA SER A 196 2.56 5.45 -12.57
C SER A 196 2.32 4.16 -13.36
N LEU A 197 1.47 3.26 -12.88
CA LEU A 197 1.14 2.01 -13.55
C LEU A 197 0.42 2.25 -14.89
N LEU A 198 -0.49 3.23 -14.94
CA LEU A 198 -1.18 3.60 -16.16
C LEU A 198 -0.21 4.15 -17.20
N VAL A 199 0.67 5.07 -16.82
CA VAL A 199 1.65 5.66 -17.74
C VAL A 199 2.64 4.61 -18.24
N GLU A 200 3.11 3.71 -17.36
CA GLU A 200 3.94 2.56 -17.75
C GLU A 200 3.24 1.67 -18.78
N HIS A 201 1.96 1.34 -18.56
CA HIS A 201 1.17 0.57 -19.51
C HIS A 201 1.00 1.27 -20.87
N ILE A 202 0.74 2.58 -20.86
CA ILE A 202 0.58 3.37 -22.09
C ILE A 202 1.90 3.46 -22.85
N GLN A 203 3.03 3.63 -22.15
CA GLN A 203 4.35 3.66 -22.78
C GLN A 203 4.71 2.31 -23.40
N ALA A 204 4.37 1.20 -22.75
CA ALA A 204 4.61 -0.14 -23.27
C ALA A 204 3.75 -0.48 -24.49
N THR A 205 2.51 0.00 -24.54
CA THR A 205 1.54 -0.29 -25.62
C THR A 205 1.51 0.76 -26.72
N GLY A 206 2.08 1.94 -26.48
CA GLY A 206 2.07 3.09 -27.37
C GLY A 206 0.72 3.80 -27.47
N THR A 207 -0.28 3.47 -26.64
CA THR A 207 -1.61 4.09 -26.75
C THR A 207 -2.37 4.19 -25.43
N ALA A 208 -3.02 5.34 -25.22
CA ALA A 208 -3.98 5.54 -24.13
C ALA A 208 -5.39 5.02 -24.47
N ALA A 209 -5.68 4.65 -25.72
CA ALA A 209 -7.01 4.22 -26.16
C ALA A 209 -7.34 2.76 -25.80
N LYS A 210 -6.32 1.92 -25.58
CA LYS A 210 -6.48 0.47 -25.32
C LYS A 210 -5.88 0.08 -23.97
N VAL A 211 -6.31 0.76 -22.91
CA VAL A 211 -5.83 0.47 -21.55
C VAL A 211 -6.42 -0.83 -21.04
N ASN A 212 -5.56 -1.79 -20.68
CA ASN A 212 -5.96 -3.00 -19.96
C ASN A 212 -6.11 -2.70 -18.46
N ALA A 213 -7.26 -2.15 -18.08
CA ALA A 213 -7.55 -1.77 -16.70
C ALA A 213 -7.46 -2.96 -15.73
N THR A 214 -7.87 -4.16 -16.15
CA THR A 214 -7.81 -5.37 -15.32
C THR A 214 -6.37 -5.70 -14.91
N ALA A 215 -5.43 -5.75 -15.85
CA ALA A 215 -4.03 -6.04 -15.55
C ALA A 215 -3.38 -4.97 -14.65
N ILE A 216 -3.74 -3.70 -14.86
CA ILE A 216 -3.29 -2.60 -14.00
C ILE A 216 -3.81 -2.76 -12.57
N ILE A 217 -5.09 -3.09 -12.39
CA ILE A 217 -5.72 -3.29 -11.08
C ILE A 217 -5.13 -4.50 -10.35
N GLU A 218 -4.87 -5.60 -11.06
CA GLU A 218 -4.19 -6.78 -10.50
C GLU A 218 -2.80 -6.41 -9.98
N THR A 219 -2.01 -5.73 -10.81
CA THR A 219 -0.66 -5.25 -10.43
C THR A 219 -0.73 -4.27 -9.26
N PHE A 220 -1.72 -3.37 -9.24
CA PHE A 220 -1.95 -2.43 -8.15
C PHE A 220 -2.23 -3.16 -6.83
N THR A 221 -3.08 -4.18 -6.87
CA THR A 221 -3.49 -4.95 -5.69
C THR A 221 -2.35 -5.82 -5.15
N GLN A 222 -1.50 -6.36 -6.03
CA GLN A 222 -0.28 -7.07 -5.63
C GLN A 222 0.72 -6.17 -4.90
N ARG A 223 0.67 -4.85 -5.13
CA ARG A 223 1.57 -3.84 -4.52
C ARG A 223 0.94 -3.17 -3.28
N ASP A 224 -0.03 -3.80 -2.62
CA ASP A 224 -0.67 -3.28 -1.41
C ASP A 224 0.33 -3.02 -0.27
N ASN A 225 1.28 -3.94 -0.08
CA ASN A 225 2.39 -3.80 0.86
C ASN A 225 3.26 -2.55 0.60
N VAL A 226 3.47 -2.18 -0.68
CA VAL A 226 4.22 -0.99 -1.09
C VAL A 226 3.50 0.29 -0.67
N LEU A 227 2.16 0.32 -0.81
CA LEU A 227 1.34 1.44 -0.35
C LEU A 227 1.44 1.60 1.16
N ILE A 228 1.27 0.50 1.91
CA ILE A 228 1.40 0.50 3.38
C ILE A 228 2.80 0.92 3.80
N ALA A 229 3.85 0.35 3.20
CA ALA A 229 5.26 0.71 3.47
C ALA A 229 5.53 2.20 3.35
N SER A 230 4.85 2.88 2.41
CA SER A 230 5.02 4.31 2.19
C SER A 230 4.34 5.20 3.25
N LEU A 231 3.55 4.62 4.17
CA LEU A 231 3.01 5.27 5.37
C LEU A 231 3.94 5.11 6.59
N PHE A 232 4.94 4.23 6.51
CA PHE A 232 5.90 3.93 7.56
C PHE A 232 7.32 4.38 7.18
N ASP A 233 8.34 3.97 7.95
CA ASP A 233 9.74 4.38 7.71
C ASP A 233 10.39 3.66 6.52
N GLY A 234 9.73 2.66 5.94
CA GLY A 234 10.17 1.98 4.72
C GLY A 234 9.66 0.55 4.57
N LEU A 235 10.24 -0.11 3.57
CA LEU A 235 10.02 -1.52 3.23
C LEU A 235 11.31 -2.32 3.52
N LEU A 236 11.15 -3.55 4.01
CA LEU A 236 12.20 -4.57 4.01
C LEU A 236 11.64 -5.79 3.26
N SER A 237 12.24 -6.08 2.10
CA SER A 237 11.83 -7.12 1.18
C SER A 237 13.08 -7.70 0.52
N THR A 238 13.10 -9.01 0.27
CA THR A 238 14.12 -9.63 -0.59
C THR A 238 13.65 -9.79 -2.04
N ASP A 239 12.41 -9.43 -2.35
CA ASP A 239 11.88 -9.42 -3.72
C ASP A 239 12.30 -8.13 -4.45
N GLU A 240 13.06 -8.30 -5.54
CA GLU A 240 13.53 -7.19 -6.37
C GLU A 240 12.38 -6.39 -6.97
N ASN A 241 11.28 -7.06 -7.36
CA ASN A 241 10.13 -6.41 -7.97
C ASN A 241 9.40 -5.51 -6.96
N THR A 242 9.18 -6.00 -5.74
CA THR A 242 8.58 -5.21 -4.66
C THR A 242 9.47 -4.03 -4.28
N ASN A 243 10.79 -4.23 -4.18
CA ASN A 243 11.73 -3.14 -3.91
C ASN A 243 11.71 -2.08 -5.02
N ALA A 244 11.74 -2.49 -6.29
CA ALA A 244 11.65 -1.59 -7.44
C ALA A 244 10.33 -0.80 -7.44
N ALA A 245 9.21 -1.46 -7.13
CA ALA A 245 7.91 -0.82 -7.02
C ALA A 245 7.88 0.24 -5.89
N PHE A 246 8.49 -0.05 -4.74
CA PHE A 246 8.58 0.92 -3.64
C PHE A 246 9.43 2.14 -4.00
N VAL A 247 10.56 1.93 -4.68
CA VAL A 247 11.41 3.02 -5.18
C VAL A 247 10.66 3.86 -6.22
N ALA A 248 9.97 3.22 -7.17
CA ALA A 248 9.18 3.89 -8.20
C ALA A 248 8.05 4.74 -7.59
N LEU A 249 7.36 4.23 -6.56
CA LEU A 249 6.35 5.01 -5.84
C LEU A 249 6.96 6.25 -5.18
N LYS A 250 8.11 6.12 -4.50
CA LYS A 250 8.79 7.26 -3.89
C LYS A 250 9.21 8.31 -4.91
N GLN A 251 9.73 7.88 -6.06
CA GLN A 251 10.10 8.78 -7.15
C GLN A 251 8.86 9.50 -7.70
N THR A 252 7.77 8.78 -7.93
CA THR A 252 6.49 9.34 -8.38
C THR A 252 5.96 10.38 -7.40
N LEU A 253 5.96 10.09 -6.10
CA LEU A 253 5.56 11.06 -5.07
C LEU A 253 6.45 12.30 -5.06
N ALA A 254 7.75 12.14 -5.28
CA ALA A 254 8.68 13.26 -5.37
C ALA A 254 8.43 14.13 -6.62
N VAL A 255 8.16 13.52 -7.78
CA VAL A 255 7.74 14.21 -9.01
C VAL A 255 6.47 15.02 -8.74
N LEU A 256 5.42 14.36 -8.25
CA LEU A 256 4.13 14.99 -7.98
C LEU A 256 4.21 16.13 -6.95
N SER A 257 5.11 16.03 -5.97
CA SER A 257 5.27 17.04 -4.92
C SER A 257 6.13 18.25 -5.32
N LYS A 258 6.88 18.18 -6.43
CA LYS A 258 7.78 19.27 -6.88
C LYS A 258 7.04 20.45 -7.52
N VAL A 259 5.84 20.25 -8.08
CA VAL A 259 5.11 21.29 -8.84
C VAL A 259 4.24 22.17 -7.92
N GLY A 260 4.79 22.53 -6.75
CA GLY A 260 4.25 23.60 -5.89
C GLY A 260 4.87 24.97 -6.18
N ALA A 261 5.80 25.07 -7.14
CA ALA A 261 6.61 26.28 -7.36
C ALA A 261 6.53 26.88 -8.78
N GLN A 262 5.86 26.24 -9.75
CA GLN A 262 5.80 26.76 -11.12
C GLN A 262 4.45 26.48 -11.76
N SER A 263 3.51 27.42 -11.60
CA SER A 263 2.56 27.88 -12.64
C SER A 263 1.44 28.72 -12.01
N VAL A 264 1.82 29.91 -11.51
CA VAL A 264 0.95 31.08 -11.60
C VAL A 264 1.73 32.06 -12.42
N HIS A 265 1.43 32.15 -13.72
CA HIS A 265 1.48 33.33 -14.59
C HIS A 265 0.98 32.94 -15.97
#